data_AF-A0A914XDZ1-F1
#
_entry.id   AF-A0A914XDZ1-F1
#
_cell.length_a   1.000
_cell.length_b   1.000
_cell.length_c   1.000
_cell.angle_alpha   90.00
_cell.angle_beta   90.00
_cell.angle_gamma   90.00
#
_symmetry.space_group_name_H-M   'P 1'
#
loop_
_entity.id
_entity.type
_entity.pdbx_description
1 polymer ?
#
loop_
_entity_poly.entity_id
_entity_poly.type
_entity_poly.pdbx_seq_one_letter_code
_entity_poly.pdbx_strand_id
1 'polypeptide(L)'
;MASTSTSKQAKKTSQKRHESTSHAVILYPGIVKNAEKAIETLGGHAKIELSHFTSRPLDLSHRPANMYHRPVQSDRKTGDEIAVGSMFLVVTVRRKKQNTSGDESGSCDAKIVGPVS
;
A
#
# COMPACT_ATOMS: atom_id res chain seq x y z
N MET A 1 -43.91 -39.75 -8.23
CA MET A 1 -42.53 -40.21 -8.50
C MET A 1 -41.65 -38.98 -8.58
N ALA A 2 -40.67 -38.87 -7.69
CA ALA A 2 -39.82 -37.70 -7.50
C ALA A 2 -38.61 -37.75 -8.45
N SER A 3 -38.31 -36.64 -9.10
CA SER A 3 -37.09 -36.45 -9.87
C SER A 3 -36.45 -35.13 -9.44
N THR A 4 -35.50 -35.22 -8.51
CA THR A 4 -34.64 -34.13 -8.06
C THR A 4 -33.47 -33.96 -9.03
N SER A 5 -33.34 -32.80 -9.67
CA SER A 5 -32.16 -32.42 -10.44
C SER A 5 -31.36 -31.37 -9.69
N THR A 6 -30.40 -31.82 -8.89
CA THR A 6 -29.35 -30.95 -8.30
C THR A 6 -28.29 -30.65 -9.34
N SER A 7 -28.28 -29.43 -9.89
CA SER A 7 -27.16 -28.92 -10.68
C SER A 7 -26.11 -28.29 -9.76
N LYS A 8 -24.93 -28.93 -9.71
CA LYS A 8 -23.75 -28.42 -9.01
C LYS A 8 -23.24 -27.17 -9.74
N GLN A 9 -23.31 -26.01 -9.09
CA GLN A 9 -22.62 -24.81 -9.58
C GLN A 9 -21.11 -24.95 -9.35
N ALA A 10 -20.36 -25.01 -10.44
CA ALA A 10 -18.92 -24.93 -10.42
C ALA A 10 -18.49 -23.52 -9.98
N LYS A 11 -17.79 -23.45 -8.85
CA LYS A 11 -17.19 -22.22 -8.31
C LYS A 11 -16.08 -21.77 -9.25
N LYS A 12 -16.41 -20.84 -10.15
CA LYS A 12 -15.47 -20.21 -11.08
C LYS A 12 -14.51 -19.33 -10.28
N THR A 13 -13.31 -19.86 -9.99
CA THR A 13 -12.19 -19.10 -9.45
C THR A 13 -11.79 -18.05 -10.48
N SER A 14 -12.23 -16.82 -10.26
CA SER A 14 -11.83 -15.65 -11.03
C SER A 14 -10.35 -15.36 -10.77
N GLN A 15 -9.48 -15.87 -11.66
CA GLN A 15 -8.11 -15.38 -11.79
C GLN A 15 -8.18 -13.91 -12.22
N LYS A 16 -7.97 -13.00 -11.26
CA LYS A 16 -7.86 -11.56 -11.49
C LYS A 16 -6.58 -11.32 -12.31
N ARG A 17 -6.74 -10.88 -13.55
CA ARG A 17 -5.62 -10.49 -14.43
C ARG A 17 -4.73 -9.50 -13.68
N HIS A 18 -3.43 -9.76 -13.64
CA HIS A 18 -2.43 -8.83 -13.12
C HIS A 18 -2.30 -7.68 -14.11
N GLU A 19 -3.09 -6.63 -13.91
CA GLU A 19 -2.79 -5.31 -14.45
C GLU A 19 -1.44 -4.90 -13.85
N SER A 20 -0.47 -4.49 -14.67
CA SER A 20 0.81 -3.96 -14.20
C SER A 20 0.59 -2.56 -13.63
N THR A 21 -0.09 -2.48 -12.48
CA THR A 21 -0.28 -1.26 -11.73
C THR A 21 1.06 -0.86 -11.11
N SER A 22 1.64 0.22 -11.62
CA SER A 22 2.78 0.87 -10.98
C SER A 22 2.32 1.56 -9.69
N HIS A 23 3.08 1.42 -8.62
CA HIS A 23 2.75 2.02 -7.32
C HIS A 23 3.72 3.17 -7.01
N ALA A 24 3.20 4.28 -6.50
CA ALA A 24 4.03 5.36 -5.96
C ALA A 24 4.14 5.22 -4.44
N VAL A 25 5.34 5.42 -3.89
CA VAL A 25 5.58 5.38 -2.44
C VAL A 25 5.98 6.76 -1.94
N ILE A 26 5.32 7.21 -0.88
CA ILE A 26 5.61 8.47 -0.21
C ILE A 26 6.25 8.16 1.14
N LEU A 27 7.49 8.58 1.32
CA LEU A 27 8.21 8.48 2.59
C LEU A 27 7.80 9.66 3.48
N TYR A 28 6.95 9.40 4.47
CA TYR A 28 6.45 10.43 5.37
C TYR A 28 7.36 10.58 6.61
N PRO A 29 7.82 11.80 6.96
CA PRO A 29 8.66 12.01 8.12
C PRO A 29 7.80 11.96 9.40
N GLY A 30 7.70 10.78 10.01
CA GLY A 30 7.05 10.56 11.30
C GLY A 30 6.12 9.35 11.33
N ILE A 31 5.64 9.02 12.53
CA ILE A 31 4.73 7.89 12.73
C ILE A 31 3.30 8.32 12.38
N VAL A 32 2.75 7.71 11.32
CA VAL A 32 1.38 7.94 10.89
C VAL A 32 0.42 7.05 11.70
N LYS A 33 -0.32 7.67 12.63
CA LYS A 33 -1.40 6.99 13.38
C LYS A 33 -2.74 7.01 12.64
N ASN A 34 -2.99 8.07 11.87
CA ASN A 34 -4.18 8.25 11.06
C ASN A 34 -3.74 8.63 9.64
N ALA A 35 -4.07 7.76 8.67
CA ALA A 35 -3.68 7.93 7.28
C ALA A 35 -4.38 9.15 6.64
N GLU A 36 -5.66 9.40 6.93
CA GLU A 36 -6.42 10.51 6.37
C GLU A 36 -5.81 11.85 6.75
N LYS A 37 -5.41 12.01 8.01
CA LYS A 37 -4.72 13.22 8.48
C LYS A 37 -3.36 13.41 7.81
N ALA A 38 -2.62 12.33 7.56
CA ALA A 38 -1.35 12.42 6.85
C ALA A 38 -1.54 12.76 5.36
N ILE A 39 -2.65 12.35 4.77
CA ILE A 39 -3.02 12.76 3.40
C ILE A 39 -3.42 14.23 3.39
N GLU A 40 -4.16 14.70 4.40
CA GLU A 40 -4.53 16.11 4.55
C GLU A 40 -3.31 17.02 4.70
N THR A 41 -2.28 16.62 5.47
CA THR A 41 -1.03 17.39 5.62
C THR A 41 -0.23 17.50 4.31
N LEU A 42 -0.43 16.58 3.36
CA LEU A 42 0.13 16.63 2.01
C LEU A 42 -0.73 17.44 1.01
N GLY A 43 -1.86 17.99 1.47
CA GLY A 43 -2.80 18.76 0.64
C GLY A 43 -3.89 17.93 -0.02
N GLY A 44 -4.13 16.70 0.46
CA GLY A 44 -5.22 15.84 0.04
C GLY A 44 -4.90 14.94 -1.18
N HIS A 45 -5.81 14.01 -1.47
CA HIS A 45 -5.66 13.04 -2.56
C HIS A 45 -5.42 13.70 -3.93
N ALA A 46 -6.20 14.72 -4.27
CA ALA A 46 -6.09 15.40 -5.55
C ALA A 46 -4.70 16.02 -5.78
N LYS A 47 -4.09 16.59 -4.73
CA LYS A 47 -2.73 17.18 -4.83
C LYS A 47 -1.66 16.10 -4.96
N ILE A 48 -1.85 14.96 -4.28
CA ILE A 48 -0.95 13.80 -4.38
C ILE A 48 -0.97 13.22 -5.80
N GLU A 49 -2.17 12.99 -6.35
CA GLU A 49 -2.33 12.50 -7.71
C GLU A 49 -1.72 13.46 -8.72
N LEU A 50 -2.03 14.75 -8.61
CA LEU A 50 -1.48 15.77 -9.50
C LEU A 50 0.05 15.80 -9.44
N SER A 51 0.65 15.78 -8.24
CA SER A 51 2.10 15.75 -8.06
C SER A 51 2.74 14.51 -8.69
N HIS A 52 2.09 13.35 -8.57
CA HIS A 52 2.56 12.12 -9.19
C HIS A 52 2.61 12.23 -10.72
N PHE A 53 1.57 12.77 -11.36
CA PHE A 53 1.50 12.91 -12.83
C PHE A 53 2.33 14.07 -13.39
N THR A 54 2.44 15.18 -12.65
CA THR A 54 3.15 16.40 -13.10
C THR A 54 4.60 16.48 -12.65
N SER A 55 5.10 15.43 -11.97
CA SER A 55 6.43 15.37 -11.36
C SER A 55 6.79 16.56 -10.48
N ARG A 56 5.79 17.29 -9.97
CA ARG A 56 5.96 18.39 -9.03
C ARG A 56 6.29 17.86 -7.63
N PRO A 57 7.17 18.50 -6.84
CA PRO A 57 7.38 18.11 -5.45
C PRO A 57 6.10 18.24 -4.62
N LEU A 58 5.93 17.33 -3.66
CA LEU A 58 4.89 17.40 -2.65
C LEU A 58 5.29 18.39 -1.56
N ASP A 59 4.32 19.17 -1.10
CA ASP A 59 4.49 20.07 0.03
C ASP A 59 3.86 19.41 1.26
N LEU A 60 4.64 19.18 2.28
CA LEU A 60 4.21 18.65 3.57
C LEU A 60 4.02 19.77 4.58
N SER A 61 2.80 19.96 5.06
CA SER A 61 2.47 20.90 6.12
C SER A 61 1.98 20.15 7.36
N HIS A 62 2.83 20.01 8.39
CA HIS A 62 2.47 19.30 9.62
C HIS A 62 1.41 20.03 10.46
N ARG A 63 1.30 21.34 10.29
CA ARG A 63 0.37 22.20 11.03
C ARG A 63 -0.33 23.16 10.06
N PRO A 64 -1.33 22.68 9.30
CA PRO A 64 -1.99 23.49 8.29
C PRO A 64 -2.69 24.73 8.86
N ALA A 65 -3.11 24.70 10.13
CA ALA A 65 -3.74 25.84 10.80
C ALA A 65 -2.75 26.94 11.25
N ASN A 66 -1.43 26.68 11.26
CA ASN A 66 -0.45 27.65 11.75
C ASN A 66 0.17 28.43 10.59
N MET A 67 -0.12 29.74 10.51
CA MET A 67 0.38 30.63 9.46
C MET A 67 1.91 30.78 9.42
N TYR A 68 2.59 30.56 10.55
CA TYR A 68 4.06 30.65 10.63
C TYR A 68 4.76 29.33 10.26
N HIS A 69 4.00 28.26 10.04
CA HIS A 69 4.57 26.98 9.68
C HIS A 69 4.85 26.94 8.17
N ARG A 70 6.13 26.82 7.81
CA ARG A 70 6.52 26.66 6.41
C ARG A 70 6.39 25.20 5.99
N PRO A 71 5.77 24.92 4.83
CA PRO A 71 5.70 23.56 4.31
C PRO A 71 7.10 23.08 3.91
N VAL A 72 7.35 21.80 4.11
CA VAL A 72 8.57 21.11 3.68
C VAL A 72 8.32 20.51 2.31
N GLN A 73 9.25 20.69 1.37
CA GLN A 73 9.12 20.12 0.03
C GLN A 73 9.79 18.75 -0.04
N SER A 74 9.15 17.82 -0.73
CA SER A 74 9.70 16.49 -0.97
C SER A 74 10.61 16.49 -2.20
N ASP A 75 11.71 15.76 -2.13
CA ASP A 75 12.47 15.40 -3.33
C ASP A 75 11.89 14.13 -3.95
N ARG A 76 11.63 14.17 -5.27
CA ARG A 76 11.25 12.98 -6.02
C ARG A 76 12.51 12.27 -6.48
N LYS A 77 12.75 11.09 -5.91
CA LYS A 77 13.84 10.20 -6.33
C LYS A 77 13.29 9.23 -7.36
N THR A 78 13.79 9.32 -8.59
CA THR A 78 13.52 8.33 -9.64
C THR A 78 14.48 7.15 -9.45
N GLY A 79 14.07 5.96 -9.91
CA GLY A 79 14.61 4.63 -9.57
C GLY A 79 16.13 4.37 -9.61
N ASP A 80 16.97 5.29 -10.04
CA ASP A 80 18.43 5.13 -9.92
C ASP A 80 18.93 5.38 -8.48
N GLU A 81 18.23 6.20 -7.69
CA GLU A 81 18.60 6.47 -6.29
C GLU A 81 17.89 5.58 -5.26
N ILE A 82 16.74 5.02 -5.62
CA ILE A 82 15.99 4.06 -4.81
C ILE A 82 16.14 2.71 -5.49
N ALA A 83 17.03 1.87 -4.94
CA ALA A 83 17.35 0.51 -5.39
C ALA A 83 16.43 -0.02 -6.52
N VAL A 84 16.92 0.08 -7.76
CA VAL A 84 16.28 -0.47 -8.96
C VAL A 84 15.74 -1.87 -8.64
N GLY A 85 14.42 -2.06 -8.75
CA GLY A 85 13.75 -3.33 -8.45
C GLY A 85 13.05 -3.42 -7.10
N SER A 86 12.81 -2.31 -6.39
CA SER A 86 11.96 -2.32 -5.20
C SER A 86 10.51 -2.76 -5.54
N MET A 87 10.01 -3.75 -4.80
CA MET A 87 8.68 -4.36 -5.01
C MET A 87 7.78 -4.08 -3.81
N PHE A 88 6.50 -3.81 -4.07
CA PHE A 88 5.48 -3.73 -3.03
C PHE A 88 4.93 -5.13 -2.72
N LEU A 89 5.25 -5.64 -1.52
CA LEU A 89 4.79 -6.93 -1.02
C LEU A 89 3.79 -6.74 0.12
N VAL A 90 2.70 -7.52 0.08
CA VAL A 90 1.76 -7.66 1.19
C VAL A 90 2.03 -8.99 1.87
N VAL A 91 2.56 -8.95 3.10
CA VAL A 91 2.86 -10.14 3.90
C VAL A 91 1.80 -10.29 4.99
N THR A 92 1.11 -11.42 5.00
CA THR A 92 0.15 -11.80 6.03
C THR A 92 0.85 -12.77 6.99
N VAL A 93 1.11 -12.32 8.21
CA VAL A 93 1.73 -13.16 9.25
C VAL A 93 0.65 -13.56 10.25
N ARG A 94 0.46 -14.87 10.44
CA ARG A 94 -0.39 -15.38 11.53
C ARG A 94 0.44 -15.44 12.81
N ARG A 95 0.12 -14.60 13.79
CA ARG A 95 0.80 -14.61 15.09
C ARG A 95 0.42 -15.89 15.85
N LYS A 96 1.38 -16.81 16.03
CA LYS A 96 1.21 -17.97 16.93
C LYS A 96 1.17 -17.44 18.37
N LYS A 97 0.06 -17.62 19.09
CA LYS A 97 0.08 -17.50 20.56
C LYS A 97 0.97 -18.63 21.06
N GLN A 98 1.90 -18.29 21.95
CA GLN A 98 2.89 -19.20 22.52
C GLN A 98 2.17 -20.30 23.32
N ASN A 99 1.71 -21.34 22.65
CA ASN A 99 1.39 -22.60 23.29
C ASN A 99 2.62 -23.48 23.10
N THR A 100 3.21 -23.85 24.22
CA THR A 100 4.36 -24.72 24.40
C THR A 100 4.18 -26.03 23.62
N SER A 101 4.72 -26.09 22.40
CA SER A 101 5.08 -27.33 21.69
C SER A 101 5.76 -26.98 20.36
N GLY A 102 7.10 -27.05 20.39
CA GLY A 102 7.96 -27.78 19.44
C GLY A 102 8.04 -27.41 17.96
N ASP A 103 7.04 -26.78 17.34
CA ASP A 103 7.05 -26.58 15.89
C ASP A 103 7.45 -25.14 15.52
N GLU A 104 8.72 -25.00 15.16
CA GLU A 104 9.39 -23.74 14.80
C GLU A 104 9.25 -23.41 13.30
N SER A 105 8.04 -23.07 12.87
CA SER A 105 7.86 -22.24 11.67
C SER A 105 6.51 -21.53 11.74
N GLY A 106 6.52 -20.21 11.96
CA GLY A 106 5.32 -19.40 11.82
C GLY A 106 4.83 -19.42 10.37
N SER A 107 3.55 -19.70 10.14
CA SER A 107 2.97 -19.60 8.79
C SER A 107 2.90 -18.12 8.39
N CYS A 108 3.63 -17.78 7.32
CA CYS A 108 3.62 -16.48 6.67
C CYS A 108 3.22 -16.65 5.20
N ASP A 109 2.15 -15.96 4.79
CA ASP A 109 1.73 -15.91 3.39
C ASP A 109 2.17 -14.56 2.81
N ALA A 110 2.98 -14.57 1.75
CA ALA A 110 3.43 -13.35 1.07
C ALA A 110 2.80 -13.25 -0.32
N LYS A 111 2.25 -12.08 -0.65
CA LYS A 111 1.70 -11.76 -1.97
C LYS A 111 2.43 -10.57 -2.59
N ILE A 112 2.95 -10.77 -3.79
CA ILE A 112 3.55 -9.69 -4.59
C ILE A 112 2.42 -8.86 -5.20
N VAL A 113 2.44 -7.54 -4.99
CA VAL A 113 1.45 -6.62 -5.56
C VAL A 113 1.95 -6.03 -6.87
N GLY A 114 3.19 -5.54 -6.89
CA GLY A 114 3.79 -4.96 -8.11
C GLY A 114 5.06 -4.14 -7.83
N PRO A 115 5.64 -3.55 -8.88
CA PRO A 115 6.80 -2.67 -8.76
C PRO A 115 6.43 -1.29 -8.18
N VAL A 116 7.40 -0.64 -7.56
CA VAL A 116 7.33 0.76 -7.11
C VAL A 116 8.06 1.67 -8.10
N SER A 117 7.43 2.79 -8.46
CA SER A 117 7.92 3.80 -9.42
C SER A 117 8.04 5.19 -8.82
#